data_AF-A0A4Q1KQP4-F1
#
_entry.id   AF-A0A4Q1KQP4-F1
#
_cell.length_a   1.000
_cell.length_b   1.000
_cell.length_c   1.000
_cell.angle_alpha   90.00
_cell.angle_beta   90.00
_cell.angle_gamma   90.00
#
_symmetry.space_group_name_H-M   'P 1'
#
loop_
_entity.id
_entity.type
_entity.pdbx_description
1 polymer ?
#
loop_
_entity_poly.entity_id
_entity_poly.type
_entity_poly.pdbx_seq_one_letter_code
_entity_poly.pdbx_strand_id
1 'polypeptide(L)'
;MNKQKPAFYLYIISSLLVLTAILFDIQELELFAKPIVIPAIFFYYLQHRFKRMNWWFSISLLACFVGDMLVLLDADIDVLWIILCFFISYCILIKFGIDDLVPQKLSISNIFLGILIIVFLLFVLFSIIDLIEPESTERYIIFLFYGFTLLILTVISLINFFSEASKAALYFSIMALCIVISDVFYSFYHFIEPIDMFNYINIFFQLITYYCMVSYFLVRIEKPSKFNR
;
A
#
# COMPACT_ATOMS: atom_id res chain seq x y z
N MET A 1 -29.64 -13.69 9.66
CA MET A 1 -28.53 -14.57 10.07
C MET A 1 -27.24 -13.77 10.02
N ASN A 2 -26.57 -13.58 11.16
CA ASN A 2 -25.24 -12.96 11.21
C ASN A 2 -24.34 -13.66 10.19
N LYS A 3 -24.03 -12.98 9.07
CA LYS A 3 -23.01 -13.45 8.14
C LYS A 3 -21.70 -13.37 8.91
N GLN A 4 -21.35 -14.44 9.61
CA GLN A 4 -20.00 -14.61 10.13
C GLN A 4 -19.06 -14.36 8.96
N LYS A 5 -18.04 -13.52 9.17
CA LYS A 5 -17.08 -13.11 8.15
C LYS A 5 -15.78 -13.89 8.41
N PRO A 6 -15.74 -15.21 8.17
CA PRO A 6 -14.62 -16.05 8.57
C PRO A 6 -13.30 -15.56 7.96
N ALA A 7 -13.33 -15.08 6.72
CA ALA A 7 -12.15 -14.55 6.04
C ALA A 7 -11.61 -13.26 6.69
N PHE A 8 -12.49 -12.41 7.23
CA PHE A 8 -12.06 -11.21 7.96
C PHE A 8 -11.44 -11.57 9.31
N TYR A 9 -12.04 -12.50 10.05
CA TYR A 9 -11.44 -12.98 11.30
C TYR A 9 -10.09 -13.66 11.05
N LEU A 10 -9.99 -14.46 9.98
CA LEU A 10 -8.74 -15.08 9.58
C LEU A 10 -7.66 -14.03 9.31
N TYR A 11 -7.99 -12.97 8.57
CA TYR A 11 -7.08 -11.86 8.31
C TYR A 11 -6.62 -11.17 9.61
N ILE A 12 -7.54 -10.89 10.55
CA ILE A 12 -7.18 -10.24 11.83
C ILE A 12 -6.27 -11.16 12.65
N ILE A 13 -6.60 -12.45 12.74
CA ILE A 13 -5.79 -13.43 13.49
C ILE A 13 -4.41 -13.58 12.84
N SER A 14 -4.32 -13.75 11.52
CA SER A 14 -3.02 -13.85 10.84
C SER A 14 -2.20 -12.58 10.99
N SER A 15 -2.82 -11.40 10.92
CA SER A 15 -2.14 -10.11 11.11
C SER A 15 -1.57 -9.98 12.52
N LEU A 16 -2.35 -10.37 13.54
CA LEU A 16 -1.86 -10.40 14.92
C LEU A 16 -0.73 -11.41 15.10
N LEU A 17 -0.85 -12.60 14.50
CA LEU A 17 0.20 -13.62 14.56
C LEU A 17 1.50 -13.14 13.90
N VAL A 18 1.43 -12.46 12.76
CA VAL A 18 2.59 -11.81 12.11
C VAL A 18 3.24 -10.83 13.07
N LEU A 19 2.47 -9.89 13.64
CA LEU A 19 3.01 -8.92 14.60
C LEU A 19 3.66 -9.60 15.81
N THR A 20 3.05 -10.65 16.37
CA THR A 20 3.66 -11.40 17.46
C THR A 20 4.91 -12.15 17.04
N ALA A 21 4.93 -12.73 15.84
CA ALA A 21 6.10 -13.44 15.33
C ALA A 21 7.31 -12.51 15.26
N ILE A 22 7.11 -11.31 14.72
CA ILE A 22 8.17 -10.32 14.56
C ILE A 22 8.61 -9.75 15.91
N LEU A 23 7.68 -9.45 16.82
CA LEU A 23 8.02 -8.91 18.15
C LEU A 23 8.81 -9.88 19.03
N PHE A 24 8.61 -11.19 18.85
CA PHE A 24 9.29 -12.25 19.60
C PHE A 24 10.39 -12.95 18.78
N ASP A 25 10.69 -12.47 17.58
CA ASP A 25 11.67 -13.04 16.64
C ASP A 25 11.44 -14.55 16.34
N ILE A 26 10.18 -14.93 16.16
CA ILE A 26 9.77 -16.32 15.85
C ILE A 26 9.61 -16.48 14.34
N GLN A 27 10.72 -16.72 13.65
CA GLN A 27 10.78 -16.85 12.19
C GLN A 27 9.81 -17.89 11.62
N GLU A 28 9.69 -19.06 12.27
CA GLU A 28 8.75 -20.12 11.84
C GLU A 28 7.30 -19.62 11.83
N LEU A 29 6.90 -18.84 12.83
CA LEU A 29 5.55 -18.31 12.91
C LEU A 29 5.31 -17.24 11.84
N GLU A 30 6.32 -16.41 11.52
CA GLU A 30 6.21 -15.44 10.43
C GLU A 30 6.03 -16.15 9.08
N LEU A 31 6.82 -17.21 8.83
CA LEU A 31 6.76 -18.02 7.60
C LEU A 31 5.38 -18.64 7.36
N PHE A 32 4.64 -19.00 8.42
CA PHE A 32 3.27 -19.52 8.29
C PHE A 32 2.20 -18.41 8.28
N ALA A 33 2.34 -17.39 9.11
CA ALA A 33 1.29 -16.39 9.31
C ALA A 33 1.23 -15.38 8.16
N LYS A 34 2.39 -14.92 7.65
CA LYS A 34 2.47 -13.86 6.63
C LYS A 34 1.84 -14.27 5.30
N PRO A 35 2.06 -15.48 4.76
CA PRO A 35 1.40 -15.92 3.52
C PRO A 35 -0.12 -16.01 3.61
N ILE A 36 -0.69 -16.09 4.82
CA ILE A 36 -2.16 -16.20 5.02
C ILE A 36 -2.83 -14.83 4.91
N VAL A 37 -2.14 -13.74 5.23
CA VAL A 37 -2.72 -12.38 5.38
C VAL A 37 -3.43 -11.92 4.11
N ILE A 38 -2.73 -11.85 2.98
CA ILE A 38 -3.29 -11.32 1.73
C ILE A 38 -4.38 -12.24 1.16
N PRO A 39 -4.20 -13.57 1.08
CA PRO A 39 -5.27 -14.47 0.69
C PRO A 39 -6.52 -14.30 1.58
N ALA A 40 -6.37 -14.17 2.90
CA ALA A 40 -7.51 -14.01 3.80
C ALA A 40 -8.31 -12.74 3.51
N ILE A 41 -7.65 -11.58 3.35
CA ILE A 41 -8.36 -10.33 3.04
C ILE A 41 -8.91 -10.32 1.60
N PHE A 42 -8.24 -11.01 0.66
CA PHE A 42 -8.75 -11.18 -0.70
C PHE A 42 -10.00 -12.05 -0.73
N PHE A 43 -10.04 -13.16 0.01
CA PHE A 43 -11.26 -13.96 0.17
C PHE A 43 -12.38 -13.17 0.81
N TYR A 44 -12.08 -12.29 1.78
CA TYR A 44 -13.06 -11.38 2.34
C TYR A 44 -13.66 -10.44 1.28
N TYR A 45 -12.84 -9.92 0.37
CA TYR A 45 -13.29 -9.15 -0.80
C TYR A 45 -14.21 -9.98 -1.72
N LEU A 46 -13.80 -11.20 -2.07
CA LEU A 46 -14.58 -12.08 -2.95
C LEU A 46 -15.95 -12.43 -2.36
N GLN A 47 -16.06 -12.62 -1.04
CA GLN A 47 -17.34 -12.87 -0.36
C GLN A 47 -18.35 -11.72 -0.53
N HIS A 48 -17.88 -10.48 -0.67
CA HIS A 48 -18.73 -9.30 -0.84
C HIS A 48 -19.00 -8.95 -2.30
N ARG A 49 -18.05 -9.22 -3.21
CA ARG A 49 -18.11 -8.80 -4.63
C ARG A 49 -18.06 -9.95 -5.63
N PHE A 50 -18.49 -11.16 -5.25
CA PHE A 50 -18.36 -12.38 -6.05
C PHE A 50 -18.80 -12.25 -7.53
N LYS A 51 -19.84 -11.45 -7.84
CA LYS A 51 -20.34 -11.27 -9.21
C LYS A 51 -19.70 -10.14 -10.01
N ARG A 52 -18.91 -9.26 -9.37
CA ARG A 52 -18.27 -8.08 -9.99
C ARG A 52 -16.84 -7.95 -9.46
N MET A 53 -16.05 -8.99 -9.69
CA MET A 53 -14.65 -8.99 -9.30
C MET A 53 -13.87 -8.02 -10.19
N ASN A 54 -13.11 -7.12 -9.58
CA ASN A 54 -12.21 -6.25 -10.31
C ASN A 54 -10.86 -6.95 -10.50
N TRP A 55 -10.57 -7.36 -11.73
CA TRP A 55 -9.34 -8.06 -12.09
C TRP A 55 -8.08 -7.24 -11.82
N TRP A 56 -8.10 -5.94 -12.13
CA TRP A 56 -6.96 -5.06 -11.88
C TRP A 56 -6.65 -4.97 -10.38
N PHE A 57 -7.67 -4.87 -9.54
CA PHE A 57 -7.49 -4.90 -8.09
C PHE A 57 -6.87 -6.23 -7.62
N SER A 58 -7.33 -7.35 -8.17
CA SER A 58 -6.81 -8.67 -7.83
C SER A 58 -5.33 -8.81 -8.21
N ILE A 59 -4.93 -8.27 -9.36
CA ILE A 59 -3.52 -8.20 -9.79
C ILE A 59 -2.70 -7.33 -8.83
N SER A 60 -3.26 -6.20 -8.38
CA SER A 60 -2.61 -5.30 -7.41
C SER A 60 -2.29 -6.02 -6.10
N LEU A 61 -3.27 -6.74 -5.54
CA LEU A 61 -3.07 -7.54 -4.32
C LEU A 61 -2.10 -8.70 -4.52
N LEU A 62 -2.17 -9.36 -5.68
CA LEU A 62 -1.23 -10.44 -6.02
C LEU A 62 0.20 -9.93 -6.15
N ALA A 63 0.40 -8.74 -6.73
CA ALA A 63 1.71 -8.13 -6.81
C ALA A 63 2.27 -7.81 -5.41
N CYS A 64 1.46 -7.23 -4.50
CA CYS A 64 1.86 -7.06 -3.10
C CYS A 64 2.18 -8.39 -2.41
N PHE A 65 1.40 -9.44 -2.68
CA PHE A 65 1.66 -10.77 -2.11
C PHE A 65 2.99 -11.33 -2.56
N VAL A 66 3.29 -11.27 -3.86
CA VAL A 66 4.59 -11.71 -4.38
C VAL A 66 5.71 -10.89 -3.75
N GLY A 67 5.56 -9.56 -3.67
CA GLY A 67 6.52 -8.69 -2.98
C GLY A 67 6.81 -9.10 -1.54
N ASP A 68 5.76 -9.37 -0.75
CA ASP A 68 5.90 -9.85 0.64
C ASP A 68 6.57 -11.20 0.76
N MET A 69 6.26 -12.12 -0.16
CA MET A 69 6.89 -13.44 -0.17
C MET A 69 8.37 -13.34 -0.56
N LEU A 70 8.75 -12.43 -1.47
CA LEU A 70 10.16 -12.19 -1.80
C LEU A 70 10.93 -11.65 -0.60
N VAL A 71 10.35 -10.70 0.16
CA VAL A 71 10.95 -10.19 1.41
C VAL A 71 11.09 -11.29 2.47
N LEU A 72 10.16 -12.25 2.51
CA LEU A 72 10.11 -13.30 3.53
C LEU A 72 11.03 -14.49 3.21
N LEU A 73 11.16 -14.87 1.94
CA LEU A 73 11.76 -16.16 1.55
C LEU A 73 13.28 -16.11 1.38
N ASP A 74 13.88 -14.95 1.13
CA ASP A 74 15.31 -14.89 0.85
C ASP A 74 15.93 -13.51 1.12
N ALA A 75 17.14 -13.51 1.68
CA ALA A 75 17.96 -12.31 1.84
C ALA A 75 18.75 -11.96 0.56
N ASP A 76 18.92 -12.93 -0.35
CA ASP A 76 19.76 -12.79 -1.55
C ASP A 76 18.99 -12.28 -2.78
N ILE A 77 17.66 -12.10 -2.67
CA ILE A 77 16.85 -11.54 -3.76
C ILE A 77 17.12 -10.05 -3.89
N ASP A 78 17.51 -9.61 -5.09
CA ASP A 78 17.74 -8.19 -5.35
C ASP A 78 16.46 -7.38 -5.05
N VAL A 79 16.61 -6.36 -4.20
CA VAL A 79 15.55 -5.46 -3.76
C VAL A 79 14.79 -4.83 -4.95
N LEU A 80 15.41 -4.74 -6.12
CA LEU A 80 14.76 -4.32 -7.35
C LEU A 80 13.51 -5.14 -7.70
N TRP A 81 13.50 -6.46 -7.45
CA TRP A 81 12.33 -7.31 -7.70
C TRP A 81 11.18 -7.03 -6.73
N ILE A 82 11.52 -6.73 -5.48
CA ILE A 82 10.56 -6.34 -4.44
C ILE A 82 9.92 -5.00 -4.84
N ILE A 83 10.73 -4.01 -5.19
CA ILE A 83 10.29 -2.69 -5.66
C ILE A 83 9.36 -2.82 -6.87
N LEU A 84 9.71 -3.66 -7.86
CA LEU A 84 8.89 -3.88 -9.05
C LEU A 84 7.48 -4.39 -8.70
N CYS A 85 7.38 -5.32 -7.75
CA CYS A 85 6.10 -5.89 -7.32
C CYS A 85 5.19 -4.82 -6.70
N PHE A 86 5.71 -4.01 -5.77
CA PHE A 86 4.94 -2.92 -5.17
C PHE A 86 4.62 -1.81 -6.17
N PHE A 87 5.57 -1.48 -7.06
CA PHE A 87 5.38 -0.51 -8.12
C PHE A 87 4.16 -0.82 -9.01
N ILE A 88 4.03 -2.08 -9.46
CA ILE A 88 2.88 -2.52 -10.28
C ILE A 88 1.57 -2.28 -9.52
N SER A 89 1.52 -2.61 -8.24
CA SER A 89 0.34 -2.37 -7.40
C SER A 89 0.00 -0.89 -7.32
N TYR A 90 1.00 -0.03 -7.10
CA TYR A 90 0.80 1.41 -6.95
C TYR A 90 0.35 2.08 -8.25
N CYS A 91 0.89 1.67 -9.40
CA CYS A 91 0.39 2.15 -10.71
C CYS A 91 -1.09 1.83 -10.92
N ILE A 92 -1.54 0.63 -10.51
CA ILE A 92 -2.94 0.23 -10.60
C ILE A 92 -3.80 1.10 -9.66
N LEU A 93 -3.34 1.31 -8.43
CA LEU A 93 -4.04 2.16 -7.45
C LEU A 93 -4.14 3.62 -7.92
N ILE A 94 -3.08 4.18 -8.51
CA ILE A 94 -3.07 5.52 -9.10
C ILE A 94 -4.17 5.63 -10.16
N LYS A 95 -4.25 4.66 -11.08
CA LYS A 95 -5.28 4.65 -12.13
C LYS A 95 -6.69 4.72 -11.54
N PHE A 96 -6.97 3.92 -10.50
CA PHE A 96 -8.27 3.97 -9.82
C PHE A 96 -8.51 5.28 -9.09
N GLY A 97 -7.49 5.85 -8.46
CA GLY A 97 -7.55 7.17 -7.84
C GLY A 97 -7.91 8.26 -8.86
N ILE A 98 -7.35 8.21 -10.07
CA ILE A 98 -7.66 9.15 -11.16
C ILE A 98 -9.11 8.99 -11.63
N ASP A 99 -9.58 7.75 -11.83
CA ASP A 99 -10.97 7.48 -12.26
C ASP A 99 -12.02 7.97 -11.23
N ASP A 100 -11.62 8.04 -9.97
CA ASP A 100 -12.45 8.49 -8.86
C ASP A 100 -12.40 10.00 -8.63
N LEU A 101 -11.52 10.73 -9.31
CA LEU A 101 -11.47 12.18 -9.23
C LEU A 101 -12.83 12.79 -9.59
N VAL A 102 -13.35 13.59 -8.67
CA VAL A 102 -14.54 14.41 -8.89
C VAL A 102 -14.10 15.85 -9.12
N PRO A 103 -14.38 16.44 -10.28
CA PRO A 103 -14.00 17.82 -10.55
C PRO A 103 -14.80 18.76 -9.63
N GLN A 104 -14.12 19.33 -8.63
CA GLN A 104 -14.68 20.34 -7.74
C GLN A 104 -13.72 21.53 -7.61
N LYS A 105 -14.27 22.68 -7.24
CA LYS A 105 -13.47 23.88 -6.94
C LYS A 105 -12.76 23.67 -5.61
N LEU A 106 -11.46 23.36 -5.67
CA LEU A 106 -10.60 23.32 -4.48
C LEU A 106 -10.56 24.70 -3.83
N SER A 107 -10.73 24.75 -2.51
CA SER A 107 -10.53 25.98 -1.76
C SER A 107 -9.04 26.36 -1.75
N ILE A 108 -8.74 27.66 -1.65
CA ILE A 108 -7.35 28.17 -1.59
C ILE A 108 -6.58 27.53 -0.42
N SER A 109 -7.27 27.30 0.72
CA SER A 109 -6.69 26.61 1.88
C SER A 109 -6.28 25.17 1.56
N ASN A 110 -7.12 24.42 0.84
CA ASN A 110 -6.80 23.04 0.45
C ASN A 110 -5.65 22.99 -0.56
N ILE A 111 -5.54 23.99 -1.46
CA ILE A 111 -4.42 24.10 -2.40
C ILE A 111 -3.11 24.35 -1.65
N PHE A 112 -3.11 25.28 -0.68
CA PHE A 112 -1.93 25.57 0.13
C PHE A 112 -1.46 24.32 0.91
N LEU A 113 -2.40 23.63 1.56
CA LEU A 113 -2.13 22.38 2.28
C LEU A 113 -1.59 21.29 1.33
N GLY A 114 -2.14 21.18 0.12
CA GLY A 114 -1.65 20.27 -0.91
C GLY A 114 -0.20 20.56 -1.33
N ILE A 115 0.14 21.82 -1.55
CA ILE A 115 1.52 22.24 -1.87
C ILE A 115 2.46 21.89 -0.72
N LEU A 116 2.06 22.18 0.53
CA LEU A 116 2.86 21.85 1.71
C LEU A 116 3.16 20.35 1.80
N ILE A 117 2.15 19.50 1.56
CA ILE A 117 2.34 18.04 1.56
C ILE A 117 3.26 17.60 0.43
N ILE A 118 3.12 18.15 -0.77
CA ILE A 118 4.00 17.82 -1.91
C ILE A 118 5.46 18.16 -1.57
N VAL A 119 5.70 19.36 -1.04
CA VAL A 119 7.05 19.79 -0.64
C VAL A 119 7.61 18.88 0.45
N PHE A 120 6.80 18.52 1.44
CA PHE A 120 7.19 17.59 2.50
C PHE A 120 7.53 16.20 1.95
N LEU A 121 6.71 15.64 1.06
CA LEU A 121 6.96 14.32 0.46
C LEU A 121 8.19 14.32 -0.46
N LEU A 122 8.42 15.40 -1.23
CA LEU A 122 9.65 15.56 -2.00
C LEU A 122 10.88 15.62 -1.10
N PHE A 123 10.79 16.38 0.00
CA PHE A 123 11.86 16.45 0.99
C PHE A 123 12.18 15.06 1.57
N VAL A 124 11.16 14.30 1.98
CA VAL A 124 11.33 12.93 2.47
C VAL A 124 11.97 12.02 1.40
N LEU A 125 11.48 12.08 0.16
CA LEU A 125 12.02 11.28 -0.95
C LEU A 125 13.51 11.55 -1.17
N PHE A 126 13.89 12.82 -1.32
CA PHE A 126 15.29 13.17 -1.54
C PHE A 126 16.17 12.83 -0.33
N SER A 127 15.66 13.02 0.89
CA SER A 127 16.40 12.65 2.11
C SER A 127 16.67 11.15 2.17
N ILE A 128 15.70 10.31 1.78
CA ILE A 128 15.87 8.86 1.77
C ILE A 128 16.85 8.43 0.68
N ILE A 129 16.73 8.98 -0.53
CA ILE A 129 17.65 8.62 -1.62
C ILE A 129 19.09 9.01 -1.28
N ASP A 130 19.29 10.21 -0.71
CA ASP A 130 20.61 10.67 -0.27
C ASP A 130 21.20 9.72 0.78
N LEU A 131 20.36 9.22 1.68
CA LEU A 131 20.76 8.34 2.77
C LEU A 131 20.99 6.87 2.35
N ILE A 132 20.31 6.40 1.30
CA ILE A 132 20.52 5.06 0.72
C ILE A 132 21.87 4.99 -0.03
N GLU A 133 22.39 6.11 -0.52
CA GLU A 133 23.60 6.20 -1.35
C GLU A 133 23.67 5.12 -2.45
N PRO A 134 22.77 5.13 -3.46
CA PRO A 134 22.66 4.05 -4.43
C PRO A 134 23.98 3.79 -5.18
N GLU A 135 24.43 2.53 -5.20
CA GLU A 135 25.71 2.11 -5.78
C GLU A 135 25.88 2.45 -7.28
N SER A 136 24.78 2.59 -8.00
CA SER A 136 24.78 2.88 -9.44
C SER A 136 23.71 3.91 -9.81
N THR A 137 23.96 4.62 -10.91
CA THR A 137 23.00 5.57 -11.50
C THR A 137 21.68 4.87 -11.87
N GLU A 138 21.73 3.61 -12.28
CA GLU A 138 20.52 2.83 -12.60
C GLU A 138 19.65 2.61 -11.35
N ARG A 139 20.24 2.17 -10.24
CA ARG A 139 19.53 2.02 -8.95
C ARG A 139 18.95 3.36 -8.49
N TYR A 140 19.72 4.45 -8.59
CA TYR A 140 19.25 5.80 -8.26
C TYR A 140 17.99 6.18 -9.05
N ILE A 141 17.98 5.97 -10.37
CA ILE A 141 16.82 6.28 -11.23
C ILE A 141 15.62 5.43 -10.85
N ILE A 142 15.82 4.15 -10.52
CA ILE A 142 14.75 3.24 -10.10
C ILE A 142 14.11 3.70 -8.79
N PHE A 143 14.92 4.01 -7.77
CA PHE A 143 14.43 4.53 -6.48
C PHE A 143 13.68 5.86 -6.65
N LEU A 144 14.21 6.76 -7.48
CA LEU A 144 13.57 8.03 -7.78
C LEU A 144 12.20 7.81 -8.44
N PHE A 145 12.11 6.93 -9.44
CA PHE A 145 10.86 6.65 -10.15
C PHE A 145 9.82 5.99 -9.23
N TYR A 146 10.24 5.06 -8.38
CA TYR A 146 9.40 4.45 -7.36
C TYR A 146 8.86 5.49 -6.38
N GLY A 147 9.72 6.35 -5.84
CA GLY A 147 9.33 7.40 -4.90
C GLY A 147 8.39 8.44 -5.51
N PHE A 148 8.59 8.82 -6.78
CA PHE A 148 7.63 9.68 -7.48
C PHE A 148 6.27 9.01 -7.65
N THR A 149 6.22 7.70 -7.85
CA THR A 149 4.96 6.95 -7.93
C THR A 149 4.21 7.00 -6.61
N LEU A 150 4.90 6.82 -5.49
CA LEU A 150 4.33 7.01 -4.15
C LEU A 150 3.81 8.42 -3.91
N LEU A 151 4.57 9.42 -4.34
CA LEU A 151 4.16 10.82 -4.25
C LEU A 151 2.87 11.06 -5.03
N ILE A 152 2.81 10.61 -6.30
CA ILE A 152 1.63 10.76 -7.15
C ILE A 152 0.42 10.07 -6.53
N LEU A 153 0.58 8.83 -6.05
CA LEU A 153 -0.48 8.09 -5.36
C LEU A 153 -1.03 8.87 -4.16
N THR A 154 -0.13 9.38 -3.32
CA THR A 154 -0.49 10.12 -2.11
C THR A 154 -1.21 11.42 -2.44
N VAL A 155 -0.70 12.19 -3.41
CA VAL A 155 -1.31 13.45 -3.86
C VAL A 155 -2.72 13.20 -4.41
N ILE A 156 -2.90 12.22 -5.29
CA ILE A 156 -4.21 11.89 -5.85
C ILE A 156 -5.17 11.46 -4.73
N SER A 157 -4.69 10.68 -3.76
CA SER A 157 -5.52 10.22 -2.65
C SER A 157 -6.03 11.37 -1.78
N LEU A 158 -5.19 12.36 -1.53
CA LEU A 158 -5.53 13.54 -0.75
C LEU A 158 -6.46 14.47 -1.53
N ILE A 159 -6.23 14.66 -2.83
CA ILE A 159 -7.13 15.43 -3.68
C ILE A 159 -8.53 14.80 -3.66
N ASN A 160 -8.63 13.47 -3.79
CA ASN A 160 -9.91 12.77 -3.68
C ASN A 160 -10.58 13.01 -2.33
N PHE A 161 -9.83 12.91 -1.23
CA PHE A 161 -10.35 13.14 0.12
C PHE A 161 -10.85 14.57 0.35
N PHE A 162 -10.09 15.58 -0.10
CA PHE A 162 -10.48 16.98 0.04
C PHE A 162 -11.57 17.41 -0.93
N SER A 163 -11.70 16.75 -2.08
CA SER A 163 -12.75 17.04 -3.07
C SER A 163 -14.08 16.41 -2.67
N GLU A 164 -14.06 15.16 -2.22
CA GLU A 164 -15.26 14.48 -1.74
C GLU A 164 -14.89 13.65 -0.51
N ALA A 165 -15.38 14.06 0.66
CA ALA A 165 -15.20 13.35 1.93
C ALA A 165 -16.07 12.07 2.00
N SER A 166 -15.99 11.24 0.96
CA SER A 166 -16.64 9.94 0.89
C SER A 166 -15.86 8.91 1.69
N LYS A 167 -16.54 7.85 2.13
CA LYS A 167 -15.88 6.72 2.80
C LYS A 167 -14.80 6.08 1.93
N ALA A 168 -14.99 6.04 0.60
CA ALA A 168 -13.99 5.51 -0.33
C ALA A 168 -12.74 6.39 -0.36
N ALA A 169 -12.91 7.71 -0.47
CA ALA A 169 -11.79 8.64 -0.46
C ALA A 169 -11.01 8.62 0.87
N LEU A 170 -11.71 8.43 2.00
CA LEU A 170 -11.08 8.25 3.31
C LEU A 170 -10.23 6.97 3.37
N TYR A 171 -10.75 5.82 2.92
CA TYR A 171 -9.96 4.58 2.91
C TYR A 171 -8.76 4.70 1.96
N PHE A 172 -8.94 5.36 0.82
CA PHE A 172 -7.87 5.56 -0.16
C PHE A 172 -6.75 6.48 0.37
N SER A 173 -7.09 7.55 1.09
CA SER A 173 -6.09 8.44 1.70
C SER A 173 -5.35 7.79 2.88
N ILE A 174 -6.06 7.08 3.77
CA ILE A 174 -5.41 6.32 4.84
C ILE A 174 -4.48 5.26 4.27
N MET A 175 -4.93 4.53 3.23
CA MET A 175 -4.10 3.54 2.55
C MET A 175 -2.81 4.16 2.00
N ALA A 176 -2.89 5.26 1.25
CA ALA A 176 -1.71 5.91 0.68
C ALA A 176 -0.74 6.41 1.75
N LEU A 177 -1.25 6.98 2.85
CA LEU A 177 -0.42 7.39 3.98
C LEU A 177 0.26 6.20 4.66
N CYS A 178 -0.45 5.09 4.87
CA CYS A 178 0.12 3.88 5.45
C CYS A 178 1.21 3.30 4.55
N ILE A 179 1.00 3.29 3.23
CA ILE A 179 2.01 2.87 2.25
C ILE A 179 3.29 3.71 2.39
N VAL A 180 3.17 5.05 2.38
CA VAL A 180 4.34 5.92 2.51
C VAL A 180 5.08 5.66 3.82
N ILE A 181 4.36 5.57 4.94
CA ILE A 181 4.99 5.29 6.23
C ILE A 181 5.69 3.93 6.20
N SER A 182 5.01 2.89 5.72
CA SER A 182 5.55 1.53 5.60
C SER A 182 6.86 1.51 4.82
N ASP A 183 6.85 2.07 3.61
CA ASP A 183 7.98 2.01 2.68
C ASP A 183 9.18 2.85 3.17
N VAL A 184 8.93 3.97 3.85
CA VAL A 184 9.98 4.79 4.48
C VAL A 184 10.67 3.98 5.58
N PHE A 185 9.91 3.32 6.46
CA PHE A 185 10.48 2.52 7.53
C PHE A 185 11.12 1.23 7.05
N TYR A 186 10.61 0.62 5.97
CA TYR A 186 11.29 -0.47 5.28
C TYR A 186 12.66 -0.03 4.76
N SER A 187 12.72 1.14 4.12
CA SER A 187 13.97 1.71 3.59
C SER A 187 14.97 1.98 4.72
N PHE A 188 14.50 2.50 5.86
CA PHE A 188 15.36 2.73 7.01
C PHE A 188 15.93 1.43 7.59
N TYR A 189 15.10 0.42 7.74
CA TYR A 189 15.52 -0.88 8.25
C TYR A 189 16.56 -1.56 7.35
N HIS A 190 16.36 -1.52 6.03
CA HIS A 190 17.16 -2.31 5.10
C HIS A 190 18.41 -1.59 4.57
N PHE A 191 18.39 -0.25 4.44
CA PHE A 191 19.50 0.49 3.80
C PHE A 191 20.31 1.36 4.76
N ILE A 192 19.81 1.66 5.95
CA ILE A 192 20.49 2.57 6.89
C ILE A 192 21.01 1.79 8.09
N GLU A 193 20.08 1.28 8.91
CA GLU A 193 20.41 0.56 10.12
C GLU A 193 19.25 -0.39 10.46
N PRO A 194 19.53 -1.69 10.67
CA PRO A 194 18.51 -2.70 10.93
C PRO A 194 18.01 -2.62 12.38
N ILE A 195 17.41 -1.50 12.75
CA ILE A 195 16.73 -1.33 14.04
C ILE A 195 15.38 -2.03 13.96
N ASP A 196 15.15 -3.04 14.81
CA ASP A 196 13.92 -3.85 14.79
C ASP A 196 12.64 -3.02 14.86
N MET A 197 12.67 -1.90 15.58
CA MET A 197 11.54 -0.96 15.66
C MET A 197 11.09 -0.46 14.27
N PHE A 198 12.01 -0.25 13.33
CA PHE A 198 11.66 0.15 11.96
C PHE A 198 10.94 -0.98 11.23
N ASN A 199 11.38 -2.22 11.40
CA ASN A 199 10.68 -3.38 10.84
C ASN A 199 9.27 -3.54 11.44
N TYR A 200 9.11 -3.30 12.75
CA TYR A 200 7.82 -3.38 13.43
C TYR A 200 6.83 -2.34 12.89
N ILE A 201 7.29 -1.10 12.73
CA ILE A 201 6.47 -0.01 12.19
C ILE A 201 6.10 -0.30 10.74
N ASN A 202 7.07 -0.72 9.92
CA ASN A 202 6.84 -1.11 8.53
C ASN A 202 5.70 -2.15 8.45
N ILE A 203 5.85 -3.29 9.12
CA ILE A 203 4.89 -4.40 8.98
C ILE A 203 3.52 -4.02 9.54
N PHE A 204 3.45 -3.24 10.62
CA PHE A 204 2.19 -2.74 11.13
C PHE A 204 1.42 -1.89 10.11
N PHE A 205 2.09 -0.90 9.50
CA PHE A 205 1.45 -0.04 8.49
C PHE A 205 1.16 -0.78 7.18
N GLN A 206 1.96 -1.77 6.85
CA GLN A 206 1.71 -2.65 5.71
C GLN A 206 0.43 -3.47 5.90
N LEU A 207 0.22 -4.03 7.09
CA LEU A 207 -1.01 -4.77 7.39
C LEU A 207 -2.23 -3.86 7.27
N ILE A 208 -2.18 -2.64 7.84
CA ILE A 208 -3.27 -1.65 7.72
C ILE A 208 -3.55 -1.31 6.27
N THR A 209 -2.50 -1.16 5.45
CA THR A 209 -2.63 -0.90 4.01
C THR A 209 -3.54 -1.92 3.35
N TYR A 210 -3.34 -3.22 3.59
CA TYR A 210 -4.15 -4.28 2.96
C TYR A 210 -5.63 -4.21 3.37
N TYR A 211 -5.91 -3.90 4.64
CA TYR A 211 -7.28 -3.67 5.09
C TYR A 211 -7.92 -2.46 4.39
N CYS A 212 -7.20 -1.33 4.33
CA CYS A 212 -7.69 -0.11 3.70
C CYS A 212 -7.87 -0.27 2.19
N MET A 213 -6.99 -1.00 1.53
CA MET A 213 -7.05 -1.32 0.10
C MET A 213 -8.34 -2.10 -0.22
N VAL A 214 -8.61 -3.19 0.50
CA VAL A 214 -9.86 -3.96 0.31
C VAL A 214 -11.09 -3.12 0.66
N SER A 215 -11.04 -2.37 1.76
CA SER A 215 -12.16 -1.51 2.20
C SER A 215 -12.50 -0.42 1.18
N TYR A 216 -11.48 0.18 0.56
CA TYR A 216 -11.64 1.13 -0.54
C TYR A 216 -12.42 0.48 -1.69
N PHE A 217 -12.00 -0.68 -2.21
CA PHE A 217 -12.68 -1.34 -3.32
C PHE A 217 -14.08 -1.90 -2.98
N LEU A 218 -14.35 -2.21 -1.71
CA LEU A 218 -15.68 -2.65 -1.27
C LEU A 218 -16.70 -1.50 -1.24
N VAL A 219 -16.25 -0.32 -0.79
CA VAL A 219 -17.12 0.87 -0.66
C VAL A 219 -17.18 1.67 -1.96
N ARG A 220 -16.18 1.53 -2.83
CA ARG A 220 -16.13 2.17 -4.14
C ARG A 220 -17.36 1.79 -4.98
N ILE A 221 -18.10 2.82 -5.37
CA ILE A 221 -19.21 2.70 -6.31
C ILE A 221 -18.59 2.58 -7.70
N GLU A 222 -18.72 1.41 -8.33
CA GLU A 222 -18.27 1.22 -9.71
C GLU A 222 -19.06 2.15 -10.64
N LYS A 223 -18.40 3.18 -11.18
CA LYS A 223 -18.90 3.87 -12.37
C LYS A 223 -18.88 2.83 -13.51
N PRO A 224 -19.97 2.64 -14.28
CA PRO A 224 -19.99 1.66 -15.37
C PRO A 224 -18.85 1.99 -16.34
N SER A 225 -18.01 1.00 -16.64
CA SER A 225 -16.88 1.19 -17.56
C SER A 225 -17.39 1.67 -18.91
N LYS A 226 -16.82 2.76 -19.44
CA LYS A 226 -17.12 3.26 -20.79
C LYS A 226 -16.82 2.26 -21.92
N PHE A 227 -16.19 1.12 -21.61
CA PHE A 227 -15.84 0.04 -22.53
C PHE A 227 -16.90 -1.06 -22.69
N ASN A 228 -18.05 -0.98 -22.01
CA ASN A 228 -19.18 -1.89 -22.21
C ASN A 228 -20.39 -1.16 -22.82
N ARG A 229 -20.19 -0.57 -24.00
CA ARG A 229 -21.26 -0.19 -24.92
C ARG A 229 -20.88 -0.59 -26.33
#